data_AF-A0A5C2S127-F1
#
_entry.id   AF-A0A5C2S127-F1
#
_cell.length_a   1.000
_cell.length_b   1.000
_cell.length_c   1.000
_cell.angle_alpha   90.00
_cell.angle_beta   90.00
_cell.angle_gamma   90.00
#
_symmetry.space_group_name_H-M   'P 1'
#
loop_
_entity.id
_entity.type
_entity.pdbx_description
1 polymer ?
#
loop_
_entity_poly.entity_id
_entity_poly.type
_entity_poly.pdbx_seq_one_letter_code
_entity_poly.pdbx_strand_id
1 'polypeptide(L)'
;GRTTVSSDGKVIVASNLYDGFDMYDIASRGWFKTLVTPITQNVPLPVLITHDLEELFAGSPSGHVRVYDFASGEEELILDHHGQY
;
A
#
# COMPACT_ATOMS: atom_id res chain seq x y z
N GLY A 1 -1.82 -7.00 10.72
CA GLY A 1 -1.96 -5.90 9.76
C GLY A 1 -0.86 -4.89 10.03
N ARG A 2 -0.36 -4.24 8.98
CA ARG A 2 0.52 -3.06 9.07
C ARG A 2 -0.28 -1.84 8.66
N THR A 3 0.03 -0.69 9.23
CA THR A 3 -0.61 0.58 8.91
C THR A 3 0.44 1.65 8.63
N THR A 4 0.05 2.63 7.82
CA THR A 4 0.80 3.87 7.60
C THR A 4 -0.19 5.04 7.53
N VAL A 5 0.32 6.25 7.74
CA VAL A 5 -0.46 7.50 7.67
C VAL A 5 0.15 8.40 6.59
N SER A 6 -0.69 9.15 5.88
CA SER A 6 -0.22 10.17 4.95
C SER A 6 0.55 11.27 5.67
N SER A 7 1.47 11.93 4.97
CA SER A 7 2.25 13.02 5.56
C SER A 7 1.42 14.24 5.96
N ASP A 8 0.27 14.43 5.31
CA ASP A 8 -0.69 15.49 5.66
C ASP A 8 -1.63 15.09 6.81
N GLY A 9 -1.52 13.85 7.32
CA GLY A 9 -2.26 13.35 8.47
C GLY A 9 -3.75 13.14 8.21
N LYS A 10 -4.19 13.02 6.95
CA LYS A 10 -5.61 12.85 6.61
C LYS A 10 -6.01 11.41 6.32
N VAL A 11 -5.10 10.58 5.84
CA VAL A 11 -5.42 9.21 5.40
C VAL A 11 -4.62 8.19 6.19
N ILE A 12 -5.30 7.15 6.67
CA ILE A 12 -4.69 5.91 7.15
C ILE A 12 -4.83 4.86 6.06
N VAL A 13 -3.74 4.15 5.77
CA VAL A 13 -3.75 2.94 4.94
C VAL A 13 -3.42 1.76 5.81
N ALA A 14 -4.25 0.72 5.76
CA ALA A 14 -4.08 -0.51 6.51
C ALA A 14 -4.07 -1.71 5.57
N SER A 15 -3.08 -2.61 5.71
CA SER A 15 -3.22 -3.95 5.10
C SER A 15 -4.38 -4.66 5.77
N ASN A 16 -5.42 -4.95 4.98
CA ASN A 16 -6.64 -5.59 5.45
C ASN A 16 -6.50 -7.11 5.57
N LEU A 17 -5.34 -7.66 5.16
CA LEU A 17 -4.99 -9.08 5.20
C LEU A 17 -5.95 -9.98 4.41
N TYR A 18 -6.75 -9.42 3.51
CA TYR A 18 -7.75 -10.15 2.72
C TYR A 18 -7.53 -9.97 1.22
N ASP A 19 -7.63 -8.74 0.71
CA ASP A 19 -7.54 -8.45 -0.73
C ASP A 19 -6.72 -7.19 -1.05
N GLY A 20 -6.14 -6.53 -0.04
CA GLY A 20 -5.18 -5.44 -0.25
C GLY A 20 -5.12 -4.47 0.92
N PHE A 21 -5.40 -3.20 0.64
CA PHE A 21 -5.29 -2.13 1.63
C PHE A 21 -6.57 -1.32 1.77
N ASP A 22 -7.07 -1.21 3.00
CA ASP A 22 -8.18 -0.32 3.33
C ASP A 22 -7.67 1.08 3.65
N MET A 23 -8.39 2.08 3.14
CA MET A 23 -8.09 3.50 3.32
C MET A 23 -9.19 4.16 4.14
N TYR A 24 -8.77 4.89 5.17
CA TYR A 24 -9.65 5.57 6.11
C TYR A 24 -9.33 7.05 6.16
N ASP A 25 -10.37 7.87 6.16
CA ASP A 25 -10.25 9.30 6.40
C ASP A 25 -10.22 9.53 7.91
N ILE A 26 -9.18 10.22 8.38
CA ILE A 26 -8.94 10.42 9.81
C ILE A 26 -10.00 11.34 10.42
N ALA A 27 -10.45 12.36 9.68
CA ALA A 27 -11.38 13.35 10.19
C ALA A 27 -12.76 12.75 10.48
N SER A 28 -13.30 12.02 9.51
CA SER A 28 -14.60 11.34 9.60
C SER A 28 -14.53 9.99 10.32
N ARG A 29 -13.33 9.42 10.48
CA ARG A 29 -13.10 8.05 10.96
C ARG A 29 -13.81 6.98 10.12
N GLY A 30 -14.02 7.30 8.84
CA GLY A 30 -14.73 6.45 7.90
C GLY A 30 -13.77 5.75 6.95
N TRP A 31 -14.09 4.49 6.62
CA TRP A 31 -13.55 3.84 5.43
C TRP A 31 -14.06 4.57 4.20
N PHE A 32 -13.21 4.76 3.18
CA PHE A 32 -13.65 5.35 1.91
C PHE A 32 -13.16 4.60 0.67
N LYS A 33 -12.15 3.75 0.76
CA LYS A 33 -11.64 2.98 -0.38
C LYS A 33 -10.91 1.72 0.08
N THR A 34 -10.99 0.66 -0.72
CA THR A 34 -10.07 -0.47 -0.66
C THR A 34 -9.25 -0.51 -1.95
N LEU A 35 -7.93 -0.54 -1.82
CA LEU A 35 -6.99 -0.79 -2.90
C LEU A 35 -6.85 -2.30 -3.05
N VAL A 36 -7.48 -2.86 -4.09
CA VAL A 36 -7.47 -4.30 -4.36
C VAL A 36 -6.16 -4.66 -5.05
N THR A 37 -5.41 -5.57 -4.44
CA THR A 37 -4.16 -6.10 -4.98
C THR A 37 -4.30 -7.58 -5.31
N PRO A 38 -3.80 -8.06 -6.46
CA PRO A 38 -3.80 -9.49 -6.74
C PRO A 38 -2.93 -10.25 -5.73
N ILE A 39 -3.57 -11.02 -4.86
CA ILE A 39 -2.86 -11.87 -3.89
C ILE A 39 -2.45 -13.17 -4.57
N THR A 40 -1.20 -13.22 -5.03
CA THR A 40 -0.64 -14.40 -5.72
C THR A 40 0.21 -15.29 -4.81
N GLN A 41 0.68 -14.77 -3.67
CA GLN A 41 1.43 -15.55 -2.65
C GLN A 41 0.99 -15.21 -1.23
N ASN A 42 1.22 -13.98 -0.79
CA ASN A 42 0.82 -13.48 0.53
C ASN A 42 0.38 -12.02 0.40
N VAL A 43 -0.34 -11.53 1.40
CA VAL A 43 -0.82 -10.15 1.42
C VAL A 43 0.38 -9.21 1.56
N PRO A 44 0.55 -8.23 0.66
CA PRO A 44 1.59 -7.22 0.82
C PRO A 44 1.32 -6.36 2.07
N LEU A 45 2.38 -5.89 2.71
CA LEU A 45 2.29 -5.01 3.88
C LEU A 45 2.67 -3.58 3.47
N PRO A 46 1.88 -2.54 3.80
CA PRO A 46 2.22 -1.19 3.44
C PRO A 46 3.48 -0.77 4.20
N VAL A 47 4.36 -0.06 3.50
CA VAL A 47 5.61 0.45 4.05
C VAL A 47 5.50 1.95 4.23
N LEU A 48 5.10 2.68 3.18
CA LEU A 48 4.94 4.13 3.21
C LEU A 48 4.03 4.62 2.07
N ILE A 49 3.51 5.84 2.24
CA ILE A 49 2.83 6.63 1.19
C ILE A 49 3.75 7.80 0.85
N THR A 50 3.84 8.19 -0.41
CA THR A 50 4.57 9.40 -0.81
C THR A 50 3.90 10.67 -0.25
N HIS A 51 4.68 11.75 -0.17
CA HIS A 51 4.20 13.02 0.38
C HIS A 51 3.10 13.68 -0.45
N ASP A 52 3.10 13.45 -1.76
CA ASP A 52 2.13 13.94 -2.74
C ASP A 52 0.87 13.06 -2.86
N LEU A 53 0.83 11.91 -2.16
CA LEU A 53 -0.25 10.93 -2.24
C LEU A 53 -0.40 10.31 -3.65
N GLU A 54 0.68 10.23 -4.42
CA GLU A 54 0.68 9.56 -5.73
C GLU A 54 0.98 8.06 -5.59
N GLU A 55 1.90 7.65 -4.72
CA GLU A 55 2.35 6.26 -4.65
C GLU A 55 2.21 5.64 -3.25
N LEU A 56 1.87 4.36 -3.21
CA LEU A 56 1.93 3.49 -2.05
C LEU A 56 2.99 2.40 -2.28
N PHE A 57 3.98 2.34 -1.40
CA PHE A 57 4.98 1.27 -1.42
C PHE A 57 4.59 0.15 -0.46
N ALA A 58 4.61 -1.08 -0.95
CA ALA A 58 4.37 -2.26 -0.14
C ALA A 58 5.48 -3.30 -0.29
N GLY A 59 5.86 -3.91 0.82
CA GLY A 59 6.84 -4.99 0.83
C GLY A 59 6.19 -6.29 0.37
N SER A 60 6.91 -7.05 -0.46
CA SER A 60 6.52 -8.41 -0.85
C SER A 60 7.19 -9.47 0.04
N PRO A 61 6.61 -10.67 0.15
CA PRO A 61 7.27 -11.82 0.77
C PRO A 61 8.53 -12.29 0.03
N SER A 62 8.64 -11.93 -1.26
CA SER A 62 9.77 -12.30 -2.13
C SER A 62 10.94 -11.31 -2.06
N GLY A 63 10.87 -10.29 -1.20
CA GLY A 63 11.96 -9.31 -1.03
C GLY A 63 11.92 -8.14 -2.02
N HIS A 64 10.94 -8.10 -2.92
CA HIS A 64 10.71 -6.97 -3.82
C HIS A 64 9.84 -5.91 -3.14
N VAL A 65 9.91 -4.68 -3.65
CA VAL A 65 8.97 -3.60 -3.29
C VAL A 65 7.99 -3.42 -4.44
N ARG A 66 6.70 -3.40 -4.12
CA ARG A 66 5.62 -3.15 -5.09
C ARG A 66 5.16 -1.71 -4.95
N VAL A 67 4.99 -1.04 -6.07
CA VAL A 67 4.54 0.36 -6.15
C VAL A 67 3.14 0.37 -6.73
N TYR A 68 2.23 0.97 -5.99
CA TYR A 68 0.84 1.14 -6.42
C TYR A 68 0.54 2.61 -6.59
N ASP A 69 -0.18 2.97 -7.66
CA ASP A 69 -0.80 4.28 -7.75
C ASP A 69 -1.86 4.39 -6.66
N PHE A 70 -1.76 5.43 -5.84
CA PHE A 70 -2.61 5.61 -4.67
C PHE A 70 -4.07 5.90 -5.09
N ALA A 71 -4.24 6.68 -6.17
CA ALA A 71 -5.53 7.18 -6.62
C ALA A 71 -6.41 6.11 -7.29
N SER A 72 -5.84 5.28 -8.16
CA SER A 72 -6.50 4.18 -8.86
C SER A 72 -6.39 2.88 -8.07
N GLY A 73 -5.24 2.63 -7.46
CA GLY A 73 -4.92 1.35 -6.82
C GLY A 73 -4.24 0.33 -7.71
N GLU A 74 -3.87 0.71 -8.94
CA GLU A 74 -3.19 -0.18 -9.86
C GLU A 74 -1.73 -0.38 -9.47
N GLU A 75 -1.21 -1.59 -9.69
CA GLU A 75 0.22 -1.88 -9.54
C GLU A 75 0.97 -1.31 -10.75
N GLU A 76 1.80 -0.30 -10.51
CA GLU A 76 2.56 0.35 -11.58
C GLU A 76 3.90 -0.34 -11.84
N LEU A 77 4.55 -0.84 -10.78
CA LEU A 77 5.94 -1.29 -10.83
C LEU A 77 6.29 -2.26 -9.70
N ILE A 78 7.18 -3.20 -10.02
CA ILE A 78 7.90 -4.01 -9.03
C ILE A 78 9.37 -3.57 -9.04
N LEU A 79 9.81 -3.02 -7.93
CA LEU A 79 11.21 -2.70 -7.64
C LEU A 79 11.91 -3.97 -7.15
N ASP A 80 12.74 -4.54 -8.02
CA ASP A 80 13.63 -5.63 -7.69
C ASP A 80 15.02 -5.09 -7.36
N HIS A 81 15.67 -5.67 -6.35
CA HIS A 81 17.03 -5.31 -5.98
C HIS A 81 18.09 -6.10 -6.78
N HIS A 82 17.72 -6.72 -7.91
CA HIS A 82 18.57 -7.50 -8.84
C HIS A 82 19.66 -8.29 -8.10
N GLY A 83 19.28 -9.42 -7.49
CA GLY A 83 20.11 -10.23 -6.61
C GLY A 83 21.53 -10.53 -7.11
N GLN A 84 22.50 -9.70 -6.69
CA GLN A 84 23.85 -10.17 -6.41
C GLN A 84 23.98 -10.39 -4.91
N TYR A 85 23.63 -11.60 -4.48
CA TYR A 85 24.17 -12.25 -3.27
C TYR A 85 24.33 -13.73 -3.56
#